data_AF-A0A7T8KBC2-F1
#
_entry.id   AF-A0A7T8KBC2-F1
#
_cell.length_a   1.000
_cell.length_b   1.000
_cell.length_c   1.000
_cell.angle_alpha   90.00
_cell.angle_beta   90.00
_cell.angle_gamma   90.00
#
_symmetry.space_group_name_H-M   'P 1'
#
loop_
_entity.id
_entity.type
_entity.pdbx_description
1 polymer ?
#
loop_
_entity_poly.entity_id
_entity_poly.type
_entity_poly.pdbx_seq_one_letter_code
_entity_poly.pdbx_strand_id
1 'polypeptide(L)'
;MGHVGIAGHPQGRPGRDPGRTPLWREPSFTGVSPSTVDAAHLDNATVGFANQLRDQVAKLQPKQPATHAGGIKEANSYIPTALKKATHVYVRLDRVRRPLERPYEGPFPVVKLSPST
;
A
#
# COMPACT_ATOMS: atom_id res chain seq x y z
N MET A 1 44.46 -20.83 -23.97
CA MET A 1 43.42 -21.28 -23.02
C MET A 1 43.73 -20.63 -21.68
N GLY A 2 43.04 -19.53 -21.36
CA GLY A 2 43.21 -18.81 -20.11
C GLY A 2 41.82 -18.53 -19.54
N HIS A 3 41.49 -19.22 -18.44
CA HIS A 3 40.25 -18.99 -17.71
C HIS A 3 40.35 -17.67 -16.94
N VAL A 4 39.49 -16.71 -17.28
CA VAL A 4 39.29 -15.48 -16.51
C VAL A 4 38.32 -15.79 -15.38
N GLY A 5 38.84 -15.88 -14.15
CA GLY A 5 38.02 -15.99 -12.93
C GLY A 5 37.52 -14.61 -12.52
N ILE A 6 36.20 -14.41 -12.49
CA ILE A 6 35.58 -13.19 -11.96
C ILE A 6 35.46 -13.37 -10.43
N ALA A 7 36.38 -12.77 -9.68
CA ALA A 7 36.27 -12.68 -8.23
C ALA A 7 35.18 -11.66 -7.87
N GLY A 8 34.10 -12.15 -7.26
CA GLY A 8 33.00 -11.33 -6.76
C GLY A 8 33.47 -10.36 -5.67
N HIS A 9 33.25 -9.07 -5.88
CA HIS A 9 33.32 -8.05 -4.84
C HIS A 9 32.32 -8.35 -3.71
N PRO A 10 32.74 -8.42 -2.44
CA PRO A 10 31.80 -8.35 -1.34
C PRO A 10 31.36 -6.88 -1.17
N GLN A 11 30.15 -6.56 -1.63
CA GLN A 11 29.50 -5.32 -1.22
C GLN A 11 29.27 -5.38 0.29
N GLY A 12 30.02 -4.57 1.03
CA GLY A 12 29.88 -4.42 2.47
C GLY A 12 28.46 -3.98 2.82
N ARG A 13 27.79 -4.75 3.68
CA ARG A 13 26.54 -4.34 4.31
C ARG A 13 26.81 -3.06 5.12
N PRO A 14 26.00 -2.01 5.00
CA PRO A 14 26.16 -0.83 5.84
C PRO A 14 26.02 -1.24 7.31
N GLY A 15 26.99 -0.79 8.11
CA GLY A 15 27.17 -1.17 9.51
C GLY A 15 25.88 -1.02 10.30
N ARG A 16 25.55 -2.11 11.02
CA ARG A 16 24.58 -2.11 12.09
C ARG A 16 25.18 -1.28 13.23
N ASP A 17 24.88 0.02 13.27
CA ASP A 17 25.14 0.84 14.44
C ASP A 17 24.41 0.21 15.64
N PRO A 18 25.13 -0.31 16.65
CA PRO A 18 24.50 -1.03 17.75
C PRO A 18 23.67 -0.12 18.68
N GLY A 19 23.68 1.21 18.48
CA GLY A 19 23.00 2.17 19.35
C GLY A 19 21.72 2.81 18.81
N ARG A 20 21.34 2.58 17.54
CA ARG A 20 20.23 3.32 16.92
C ARG A 20 19.11 2.41 16.44
N THR A 21 18.15 2.14 17.32
CA THR A 21 16.88 1.50 16.96
C THR A 21 16.06 2.44 16.05
N PRO A 22 15.59 1.98 14.87
CA PRO A 22 14.76 2.80 13.98
C PRO A 22 13.43 3.15 14.66
N LEU A 23 13.02 4.42 14.61
CA LEU A 23 11.80 4.96 15.25
C LEU A 23 10.47 4.34 14.77
N TRP A 24 10.50 3.54 13.69
CA TRP A 24 9.34 2.82 13.16
C TRP A 24 9.33 1.34 13.54
N ARG A 25 10.38 0.84 14.21
CA ARG A 25 10.36 -0.50 14.79
C ARG A 25 9.63 -0.41 16.13
N GLU A 26 8.47 -1.05 16.17
CA GLU A 26 7.66 -1.26 17.38
C GLU A 26 8.57 -1.54 18.59
N PRO A 27 8.35 -0.89 19.75
CA PRO A 27 9.07 -1.27 20.95
C PRO A 27 8.84 -2.76 21.15
N SER A 28 9.94 -3.51 21.24
CA SER A 28 9.89 -4.94 21.54
C SER A 28 8.96 -5.11 22.73
N PHE A 29 7.80 -5.73 22.49
CA PHE A 29 6.80 -6.03 23.49
C PHE A 29 7.43 -7.05 24.45
N THR A 30 8.20 -6.55 25.41
CA THR A 30 8.75 -7.35 26.49
C THR A 30 7.63 -7.58 27.48
N GLY A 31 7.03 -8.76 27.38
CA GLY A 31 6.38 -9.41 28.50
C GLY A 31 5.07 -8.78 28.95
N VAL A 32 4.01 -9.02 28.17
CA VAL A 32 2.96 -9.85 28.77
C VAL A 32 3.18 -11.23 28.16
N SER A 33 3.91 -12.10 28.89
CA SER A 33 3.70 -13.54 28.75
C SER A 33 2.20 -13.73 28.77
N PRO A 34 1.58 -14.54 27.87
CA PRO A 34 0.17 -14.81 27.97
C PRO A 34 -0.06 -15.28 29.40
N SER A 35 -0.63 -14.38 30.20
CA SER A 35 -1.01 -14.66 31.56
C SER A 35 -1.86 -15.89 31.44
N THR A 36 -1.46 -16.92 32.18
CA THR A 36 -2.15 -18.19 32.41
C THR A 36 -3.66 -17.98 32.56
N VAL A 37 -4.35 -17.75 31.44
CA VAL A 37 -5.66 -18.31 31.22
C VAL A 37 -5.31 -19.76 31.00
N ASP A 38 -5.54 -20.57 32.02
CA ASP A 38 -5.37 -22.01 31.95
C ASP A 38 -5.84 -22.48 30.57
N ALA A 39 -4.91 -22.94 29.73
CA ALA A 39 -5.28 -23.57 28.46
C ALA A 39 -6.19 -24.79 28.70
N ALA A 40 -6.24 -25.26 29.94
CA ALA A 40 -7.14 -26.27 30.48
C ALA A 40 -8.62 -25.83 30.61
N HIS A 41 -8.98 -24.54 30.46
CA HIS A 41 -10.38 -24.10 30.52
C HIS A 41 -10.97 -23.69 29.15
N LEU A 42 -10.18 -23.74 28.08
CA LEU A 42 -10.78 -23.70 26.74
C LEU A 42 -11.38 -25.07 26.47
N ASP A 43 -12.70 -25.16 26.50
CA ASP A 43 -13.41 -26.36 26.13
C ASP A 43 -12.99 -26.79 24.71
N ASN A 44 -12.88 -28.11 24.51
CA ASN A 44 -12.47 -28.68 23.22
C ASN A 44 -13.36 -28.18 22.06
N ALA A 45 -14.60 -27.77 22.33
CA ALA A 45 -15.47 -27.16 21.34
C ALA A 45 -15.04 -25.75 20.95
N THR A 46 -14.56 -24.89 21.87
CA THR A 46 -13.95 -23.60 21.51
C THR A 46 -12.68 -23.77 20.67
N VAL A 47 -11.79 -24.71 21.03
CA VAL A 47 -10.58 -24.99 20.24
C VAL A 47 -10.94 -25.53 18.87
N GLY A 48 -11.92 -26.43 18.79
CA GLY A 48 -12.45 -26.97 17.54
C GLY A 48 -13.06 -25.88 16.66
N PHE A 49 -13.88 -25.00 17.24
CA PHE A 49 -14.48 -23.87 16.53
C PHE A 49 -13.43 -22.90 15.98
N ALA A 50 -12.41 -22.56 16.76
CA ALA A 50 -11.33 -21.68 16.32
C ALA A 50 -10.55 -22.28 15.13
N ASN A 51 -10.30 -23.60 15.14
CA ASN A 51 -9.66 -24.28 14.02
C ASN A 51 -10.56 -24.30 12.78
N GLN A 52 -11.85 -24.61 12.96
CA GLN A 52 -12.83 -24.57 11.87
C GLN A 52 -12.93 -23.18 11.23
N LEU A 53 -12.92 -22.11 12.04
CA LEU A 53 -12.94 -20.74 11.54
C LEU A 53 -11.68 -20.42 10.73
N ARG A 54 -10.49 -20.81 11.22
CA ARG A 54 -9.23 -20.64 10.47
C ARG A 54 -9.29 -21.34 9.12
N ASP A 55 -9.79 -22.57 9.08
CA ASP A 55 -9.94 -23.33 7.84
C ASP A 55 -10.93 -22.67 6.87
N GLN A 56 -12.00 -22.05 7.38
CA GLN A 56 -12.95 -21.31 6.55
C GLN A 56 -12.37 -20.00 6.02
N VAL A 57 -11.68 -19.23 6.87
CA VAL A 57 -11.04 -17.98 6.47
C VAL A 57 -9.92 -18.23 5.46
N ALA A 58 -9.15 -19.31 5.61
CA ALA A 58 -8.11 -19.70 4.66
C ALA A 58 -8.67 -20.05 3.26
N LYS A 59 -9.93 -20.46 3.18
CA LYS A 59 -10.62 -20.75 1.90
C LYS A 59 -11.20 -19.50 1.24
N LEU A 60 -11.29 -18.37 1.95
CA LEU A 60 -11.78 -17.14 1.36
C LEU A 60 -10.81 -16.66 0.28
N GLN A 61 -11.34 -16.40 -0.90
CA GLN A 61 -10.60 -15.81 -2.01
C GLN A 61 -11.04 -14.35 -2.18
N PRO A 62 -10.13 -13.45 -2.62
CA PRO A 62 -10.51 -12.10 -2.98
C PRO A 62 -11.63 -12.13 -4.03
N LYS A 63 -12.82 -11.65 -3.64
CA LYS A 63 -13.91 -11.44 -4.59
C LYS A 63 -13.50 -10.26 -5.47
N GLN A 64 -13.54 -10.46 -6.78
CA GLN A 64 -13.34 -9.35 -7.71
C GLN A 64 -14.31 -8.23 -7.33
N PRO A 65 -13.82 -6.98 -7.15
CA PRO A 65 -14.70 -5.85 -6.90
C PRO A 65 -15.77 -5.83 -7.98
N ALA A 66 -17.03 -5.69 -7.58
CA ALA A 66 -18.08 -5.35 -8.53
C ALA A 66 -17.76 -3.93 -9.04
N THR A 67 -16.96 -3.85 -10.09
CA THR A 67 -16.67 -2.58 -10.75
C THR A 67 -17.95 -2.12 -11.44
N HIS A 68 -18.27 -0.82 -11.33
CA HIS A 68 -19.42 -0.21 -12.01
C HIS A 68 -19.33 -0.24 -13.55
N ALA A 69 -18.29 -0.84 -14.11
CA ALA A 69 -18.15 -1.23 -15.50
C ALA A 69 -17.37 -2.55 -15.54
N GLY A 70 -17.85 -3.56 -16.26
CA GLY A 70 -17.31 -4.93 -16.21
C GLY A 70 -15.78 -5.01 -16.40
N GLY A 71 -15.12 -5.71 -15.47
CA GLY A 71 -13.79 -6.32 -15.57
C GLY A 71 -12.70 -5.59 -16.37
N ILE A 72 -11.81 -4.87 -15.68
CA ILE A 72 -10.42 -4.48 -16.04
C ILE A 72 -10.15 -3.82 -17.41
N LYS A 73 -11.09 -3.78 -18.36
CA LYS A 73 -10.87 -3.20 -19.69
C LYS A 73 -11.20 -1.72 -19.76
N GLU A 74 -12.06 -1.22 -18.89
CA GLU A 74 -12.50 0.17 -18.95
C GLU A 74 -12.71 0.69 -17.52
N ALA A 75 -11.61 1.01 -16.83
CA ALA A 75 -11.68 1.90 -15.69
C ALA A 75 -12.02 3.32 -16.18
N ASN A 76 -13.21 3.49 -16.75
CA ASN A 76 -13.75 4.79 -17.13
C ASN A 76 -14.14 5.47 -15.81
N SER A 77 -13.13 6.10 -15.18
CA SER A 77 -13.36 6.96 -14.03
C SER A 77 -14.43 7.97 -14.43
N TYR A 78 -15.43 8.18 -13.59
CA TYR A 78 -16.46 9.17 -13.89
C TYR A 78 -15.82 10.56 -14.09
N ILE A 79 -15.90 11.09 -15.32
CA ILE A 79 -15.45 12.45 -15.67
C ILE A 79 -16.69 13.34 -15.83
N PRO A 80 -16.84 14.40 -15.02
CA PRO A 80 -17.91 15.39 -15.19
C PRO A 80 -17.97 15.94 -16.62
N THR A 81 -19.17 16.00 -17.20
CA THR A 81 -19.39 16.46 -18.59
C THR A 81 -18.95 17.91 -18.81
N ALA A 82 -18.99 18.76 -17.77
CA ALA A 82 -18.50 20.13 -17.82
C ALA A 82 -17.00 20.23 -18.18
N LEU A 83 -16.19 19.23 -17.80
CA LEU A 83 -14.76 19.19 -18.13
C LEU A 83 -14.51 19.03 -19.63
N LYS A 84 -15.47 18.45 -20.38
CA LYS A 84 -15.41 18.36 -21.84
C LYS A 84 -15.51 19.72 -22.53
N LYS A 85 -15.89 20.79 -21.81
CA LYS A 85 -16.01 22.16 -22.31
C LYS A 85 -15.14 23.15 -21.52
N ALA A 86 -14.26 22.65 -20.65
CA ALA A 86 -13.43 23.52 -19.82
C ALA A 86 -12.44 24.32 -20.69
N THR A 87 -12.44 25.64 -20.52
CA THR A 87 -11.52 26.55 -21.22
C THR A 87 -10.23 26.78 -20.45
N HIS A 88 -10.27 26.61 -19.13
CA HIS A 88 -9.14 26.84 -18.24
C HIS A 88 -8.99 25.70 -17.23
N VAL A 89 -7.75 25.44 -16.84
CA VAL A 89 -7.40 24.45 -15.81
C VAL A 89 -6.45 25.04 -14.77
N TYR A 90 -6.53 24.49 -13.56
CA TYR A 90 -5.57 24.75 -12.48
C TYR A 90 -4.71 23.50 -12.31
N VAL A 91 -3.39 23.67 -12.27
CA VAL A 91 -2.43 22.55 -12.19
C VAL A 91 -1.93 22.41 -10.76
N ARG A 92 -1.99 21.20 -10.21
CA ARG A 92 -1.50 20.93 -8.86
C ARG A 92 0.02 20.95 -8.82
N LEU A 93 0.57 21.60 -7.79
CA LEU A 93 2.01 21.63 -7.52
C LEU A 93 2.35 20.53 -6.49
N ASP A 94 2.89 19.40 -6.96
CA ASP A 94 3.25 18.25 -6.11
C ASP A 94 4.66 18.31 -5.52
N ARG A 95 5.21 19.52 -5.42
CA ARG A 95 6.47 19.75 -4.68
C ARG A 95 6.22 19.92 -3.19
N VAL A 96 7.27 19.79 -2.38
CA VAL A 96 7.23 20.23 -0.97
C VAL A 96 6.88 21.72 -0.97
N ARG A 97 5.72 22.04 -0.41
CA ARG A 97 5.16 23.39 -0.39
C ARG A 97 5.68 24.16 0.80
N ARG A 98 5.94 25.46 0.60
CA ARG A 98 6.17 26.39 1.71
C ARG A 98 4.87 26.60 2.49
N PRO A 99 4.95 27.01 3.76
CA PRO A 99 3.77 27.42 4.51
C PRO A 99 2.97 28.47 3.73
N LEU A 100 1.65 28.30 3.68
CA LEU A 100 0.69 29.19 2.99
C LEU A 100 0.88 29.29 1.47
N GLU A 101 1.69 28.44 0.84
CA GLU A 101 1.80 28.38 -0.61
C GLU A 101 0.55 27.72 -1.22
N ARG A 102 -0.04 28.31 -2.26
CA ARG A 102 -1.24 27.75 -2.92
C ARG A 102 -0.95 26.37 -3.55
N PRO A 103 -1.88 25.40 -3.46
CA PRO A 103 -1.67 24.04 -3.99
C PRO A 103 -1.71 23.95 -5.51
N TYR A 104 -2.36 24.92 -6.15
CA TYR A 104 -2.60 24.91 -7.58
C TYR A 104 -2.14 26.20 -8.23
N GLU A 105 -1.49 26.09 -9.38
CA GLU A 105 -1.14 27.21 -10.24
C GLU A 105 -2.20 27.39 -11.34
N GLY A 106 -2.27 28.60 -11.93
CA GLY A 106 -3.23 28.94 -12.99
C GLY A 106 -4.24 30.01 -12.57
N PRO A 107 -5.23 30.28 -13.43
CA PRO A 107 -5.72 29.42 -14.52
C PRO A 107 -4.86 29.42 -15.79
N PHE A 108 -4.74 28.26 -16.44
CA PHE A 108 -4.07 28.11 -17.75
C PHE A 108 -5.09 27.75 -18.85
N PRO A 109 -4.96 28.30 -20.07
CA PRO A 109 -5.86 27.95 -21.17
C PRO A 109 -5.63 26.51 -21.65
N VAL A 110 -6.71 25.81 -21.96
CA VAL A 110 -6.66 24.45 -22.51
C VAL A 110 -6.41 24.51 -24.02
N VAL A 111 -5.34 23.87 -24.49
CA VAL A 111 -4.98 23.84 -25.93
C VAL A 111 -5.72 22.74 -26.68
N LYS A 112 -5.86 21.56 -26.07
CA LYS A 112 -6.53 20.39 -26.67
C LYS A 112 -7.17 19.54 -25.60
N LEU A 113 -8.43 19.17 -25.81
CA LEU A 113 -9.15 18.20 -24.99
C LEU A 113 -9.08 16.82 -25.67
N SER A 114 -8.72 15.78 -24.92
CA SER A 114 -8.83 14.41 -25.41
C SER A 114 -10.29 13.96 -25.34
N PRO A 115 -10.83 13.31 -26.39
CA PRO A 115 -12.13 12.65 -26.27
C PRO A 115 -12.02 11.54 -25.22
N SER A 116 -12.93 11.55 -24.24
CA SER A 116 -13.12 10.44 -23.32
C SER A 116 -14.01 9.43 -24.04
N THR A 117 -13.39 8.40 -24.62
CA THR A 117 -14.07 7.24 -25.22
C THR A 117 -14.50 6.29 -24.13
#